data_AF-A0A453LQQ6-F1
#
_entry.id   AF-A0A453LQQ6-F1
#
_cell.length_a   1.000
_cell.length_b   1.000
_cell.length_c   1.000
_cell.angle_alpha   90.00
_cell.angle_beta   90.00
_cell.angle_gamma   90.00
#
_symmetry.space_group_name_H-M   'P 1'
#
loop_
_entity.id
_entity.type
_entity.pdbx_description
1 polymer ?
#
loop_
_entity_poly.entity_id
_entity_poly.type
_entity_poly.pdbx_seq_one_letter_code
_entity_poly.pdbx_strand_id
1 'polypeptide(L)'
;EKKLVAEIKKTAKTGNEAATKILARQLVRLRQQIVNLQGTRAQIRGVATHTQAMYAGTSISAGMKGASKAMAAMNKQMEPTKQMKQMREFQKQSSQLDMTLEMMSDAIDETLDKDEAEEETEELTNQVLDEIGVDVASQLSSAPKGRIGASNKKAENNQAR
;
A
#
# COMPACT_ATOMS: atom_id res chain seq x y z
N GLU A 1 28.48 49.21 11.10
CA GLU A 1 29.21 49.69 9.90
C GLU A 1 28.84 51.12 9.49
N LYS A 2 27.56 51.43 9.17
CA LYS A 2 27.13 52.76 8.70
C LYS A 2 27.62 53.94 9.56
N LYS A 3 27.56 53.81 10.90
CA LYS A 3 28.05 54.83 11.85
C LYS A 3 29.57 55.08 11.71
N LEU A 4 30.37 54.01 11.67
CA LEU A 4 31.83 54.06 11.50
C LEU A 4 32.23 54.70 10.16
N VAL A 5 31.50 54.41 9.08
CA VAL A 5 31.73 55.05 7.77
C VAL A 5 31.40 56.54 7.79
N ALA A 6 30.32 56.95 8.47
CA ALA A 6 29.96 58.35 8.62
C ALA A 6 31.02 59.12 9.43
N GLU A 7 31.57 58.48 10.46
CA GLU A 7 32.60 59.06 11.33
C GLU A 7 33.94 59.19 10.61
N ILE A 8 34.36 58.18 9.85
CA ILE A 8 35.54 58.24 8.95
C ILE A 8 35.41 59.40 7.95
N LYS A 9 34.23 59.58 7.35
CA LYS A 9 33.98 60.70 6.42
C LYS A 9 34.10 62.07 7.14
N LYS A 10 33.68 62.15 8.40
CA LYS A 10 33.79 63.38 9.20
C LYS A 10 35.23 63.69 9.59
N THR A 11 36.00 62.69 10.04
CA THR A 11 37.41 62.87 10.41
C THR A 11 38.31 63.12 9.20
N ALA A 12 37.98 62.54 8.04
CA ALA A 12 38.68 62.81 6.79
C ALA A 12 38.48 64.25 6.31
N LYS A 13 37.25 64.79 6.43
CA LYS A 13 36.95 66.19 6.06
C LYS A 13 37.64 67.23 6.95
N THR A 14 37.97 66.86 8.18
CA THR A 14 38.64 67.74 9.14
C THR A 14 40.18 67.62 9.07
N GLY A 15 40.71 66.81 8.15
CA GLY A 15 42.16 66.64 7.97
C GLY A 15 42.85 65.82 9.06
N ASN A 16 42.10 65.21 9.99
CA ASN A 16 42.68 64.39 11.04
C ASN A 16 43.02 62.99 10.52
N GLU A 17 44.18 62.87 9.89
CA GLU A 17 44.65 61.60 9.29
C GLU A 17 44.83 60.48 10.33
N ALA A 18 45.32 60.81 11.53
CA ALA A 18 45.54 59.83 12.59
C ALA A 18 44.23 59.16 13.04
N ALA A 19 43.20 59.97 13.33
CA ALA A 19 41.88 59.47 13.70
C ALA A 19 41.23 58.67 12.55
N THR A 20 41.34 59.18 11.32
CA THR A 20 40.80 58.52 10.12
C THR A 20 41.44 57.15 9.90
N LYS A 21 42.77 57.02 10.09
CA LYS A 21 43.50 55.75 9.94
C LYS A 21 43.12 54.73 11.02
N ILE A 22 42.89 55.16 12.25
CA ILE A 22 42.41 54.30 13.35
C ILE A 22 41.00 53.77 13.04
N LEU A 23 40.08 54.66 12.69
CA LEU A 23 38.69 54.30 12.38
C LEU A 23 38.60 53.40 11.12
N ALA A 24 39.43 53.65 10.11
CA ALA A 24 39.51 52.79 8.92
C ALA A 24 39.99 51.36 9.27
N ARG A 25 41.01 51.22 10.13
CA ARG A 25 41.44 49.90 10.63
C ARG A 25 40.33 49.20 11.41
N GLN A 26 39.57 49.95 12.21
CA GLN A 26 38.44 49.41 12.96
C GLN A 26 37.31 48.95 12.02
N LEU A 27 37.06 49.66 10.93
CA LEU A 27 36.10 49.24 9.90
C LEU A 27 36.51 47.92 9.24
N VAL A 28 37.79 47.75 8.90
CA VAL A 28 38.31 46.49 8.34
C VAL A 28 38.15 45.34 9.33
N ARG A 29 38.50 45.55 10.61
CA ARG A 29 38.28 44.53 11.66
C ARG A 29 36.80 44.17 11.81
N LEU A 30 35.92 45.16 11.80
CA LEU A 30 34.47 44.94 11.90
C LEU A 30 33.96 44.11 10.71
N ARG A 31 34.42 44.38 9.50
CA ARG A 31 34.07 43.58 8.32
C ARG A 31 34.54 42.14 8.43
N GLN A 32 35.77 41.91 8.89
CA GLN A 32 36.27 40.56 9.14
C GLN A 32 35.41 39.82 10.19
N GLN A 33 35.03 40.51 11.27
CA GLN A 33 34.14 39.94 12.29
C GLN A 33 32.75 39.60 11.72
N ILE A 34 32.19 40.42 10.83
CA ILE A 34 30.91 40.13 10.16
C ILE A 34 31.02 38.85 9.32
N VAL A 35 32.09 38.71 8.52
CA VAL A 35 32.32 37.49 7.72
C VAL A 35 32.45 36.26 8.62
N ASN A 36 33.22 36.36 9.70
CA ASN A 36 33.37 35.28 10.67
C ASN A 36 32.01 34.91 11.30
N LEU A 37 31.23 35.89 11.73
CA LEU A 37 29.90 35.69 12.31
C LEU A 37 28.91 35.08 11.31
N GLN A 38 28.97 35.44 10.03
CA GLN A 38 28.17 34.80 8.98
C GLN A 38 28.54 33.32 8.82
N GLY A 39 29.84 33.00 8.83
CA GLY A 39 30.32 31.62 8.84
C GLY A 39 29.83 30.84 10.08
N THR A 40 29.97 31.42 11.27
CA THR A 40 29.47 30.82 12.52
C THR A 40 27.95 30.62 12.48
N ARG A 41 27.19 31.57 11.93
CA ARG A 41 25.73 31.44 11.78
C ARG A 41 25.35 30.29 10.86
N ALA A 42 26.09 30.07 9.77
CA ALA A 42 25.89 28.93 8.88
C ALA A 42 26.17 27.60 9.60
N GLN A 43 27.26 27.52 10.37
CA GLN A 43 27.60 26.35 11.18
C GLN A 43 26.52 26.05 12.22
N ILE A 44 26.05 27.05 12.98
CA ILE A 44 24.97 26.90 13.97
C ILE A 44 23.69 26.39 13.29
N ARG A 45 23.34 26.92 12.11
CA ARG A 45 22.17 26.44 11.36
C ARG A 45 22.35 24.98 10.94
N GLY A 46 23.55 24.58 10.53
CA GLY A 46 23.87 23.17 10.24
C GLY A 46 23.70 22.26 11.46
N VAL A 47 24.25 22.67 12.61
CA VAL A 47 24.11 21.93 13.87
C VAL A 47 22.66 21.82 14.31
N ALA A 48 21.86 22.89 14.17
CA ALA A 48 20.44 22.87 14.50
C ALA A 48 19.67 21.85 13.63
N THR A 49 19.93 21.84 12.31
CA THR A 49 19.33 20.84 11.41
C THR A 49 19.78 19.43 11.75
N HIS A 50 21.06 19.22 12.06
CA HIS A 50 21.57 17.92 12.47
C HIS A 50 20.93 17.43 13.77
N THR A 51 20.78 18.33 14.74
CA THR A 51 20.12 18.05 16.03
C THR A 51 18.64 17.69 15.81
N GLN A 52 17.92 18.43 14.96
CA GLN A 52 16.54 18.11 14.60
C GLN A 52 16.42 16.72 13.96
N ALA A 53 17.36 16.37 13.07
CA ALA A 53 17.42 15.03 12.47
C ALA A 53 17.72 13.95 13.51
N MET A 54 18.61 14.20 14.48
CA MET A 54 18.86 13.27 15.58
C MET A 54 17.62 13.05 16.46
N TYR A 55 16.86 14.12 16.78
CA TYR A 55 15.60 13.99 17.51
C TYR A 55 14.57 13.13 16.75
N ALA A 56 14.41 13.38 15.44
CA ALA A 56 13.54 12.57 14.60
C ALA A 56 14.00 11.09 14.57
N GLY A 57 15.31 10.85 14.41
CA GLY A 57 15.90 9.51 14.45
C GLY A 57 15.69 8.79 15.79
N THR A 58 15.73 9.52 16.90
CA THR A 58 15.47 8.98 18.24
C THR A 58 14.00 8.54 18.40
N SER A 59 13.06 9.34 17.92
CA SER A 59 11.63 9.00 17.92
C SER A 59 11.33 7.77 17.05
N ILE A 60 11.95 7.70 15.86
CA ILE A 60 11.87 6.52 14.98
C ILE A 60 12.44 5.28 15.68
N SER A 61 13.60 5.40 16.35
CA SER A 61 14.20 4.30 17.11
C SER A 61 13.29 3.78 18.23
N ALA A 62 12.62 4.67 18.96
CA ALA A 62 11.64 4.30 19.96
C ALA A 62 10.44 3.55 19.36
N GLY A 63 9.92 4.03 18.22
CA GLY A 63 8.86 3.35 17.46
C GLY A 63 9.29 1.97 16.96
N MET A 64 10.50 1.85 16.40
CA MET A 64 11.09 0.59 15.94
C MET A 64 11.28 -0.40 17.10
N LYS A 65 11.62 0.07 18.31
CA LYS A 65 11.69 -0.78 19.51
C LYS A 65 10.34 -1.37 19.89
N GLY A 66 9.25 -0.59 19.76
CA GLY A 66 7.89 -1.07 19.96
C GLY A 66 7.47 -2.07 18.88
N ALA A 67 7.69 -1.72 17.61
CA ALA A 67 7.37 -2.56 16.46
C ALA A 67 8.14 -3.89 16.48
N SER A 68 9.43 -3.88 16.81
CA SER A 68 10.24 -5.11 16.93
C SER A 68 9.79 -6.00 18.09
N LYS A 69 9.40 -5.42 19.23
CA LYS A 69 8.76 -6.19 20.32
C LYS A 69 7.44 -6.83 19.86
N ALA A 70 6.62 -6.09 19.12
CA ALA A 70 5.37 -6.62 18.56
C ALA A 70 5.64 -7.74 17.54
N MET A 71 6.61 -7.56 16.64
CA MET A 71 7.03 -8.62 15.71
C MET A 71 7.58 -9.85 16.45
N ALA A 72 8.36 -9.67 17.51
CA ALA A 72 8.87 -10.78 18.31
C ALA A 72 7.74 -11.53 19.03
N ALA A 73 6.73 -10.81 19.55
CA ALA A 73 5.54 -11.41 20.14
C ALA A 73 4.70 -12.15 19.08
N MET A 74 4.54 -11.58 17.89
CA MET A 74 3.86 -12.21 16.75
C MET A 74 4.59 -13.49 16.31
N ASN A 75 5.92 -13.46 16.23
CA ASN A 75 6.72 -14.63 15.90
C ASN A 75 6.60 -15.73 16.96
N LYS A 76 6.39 -15.38 18.23
CA LYS A 76 6.15 -16.33 19.32
C LYS A 76 4.72 -16.91 19.30
N GLN A 77 3.74 -16.18 18.78
CA GLN A 77 2.34 -16.62 18.67
C GLN A 77 2.02 -17.31 17.34
N MET A 78 2.81 -17.08 16.29
CA MET A 78 2.91 -17.98 15.14
C MET A 78 3.57 -19.29 15.59
N GLU A 79 2.83 -20.07 16.36
CA GLU A 79 3.15 -21.46 16.59
C GLU A 79 2.58 -22.28 15.41
N PRO A 80 3.42 -22.77 14.47
CA PRO A 80 2.94 -23.62 13.37
C PRO A 80 2.17 -24.84 13.88
N THR A 81 2.45 -25.28 15.11
CA THR A 81 1.70 -26.32 15.84
C THR A 81 0.24 -25.94 16.13
N LYS A 82 -0.08 -24.69 16.46
CA LYS A 82 -1.48 -24.26 16.67
C LYS A 82 -2.24 -24.18 15.35
N GLN A 83 -1.58 -23.72 14.30
CA GLN A 83 -2.18 -23.63 12.96
C GLN A 83 -2.39 -25.01 12.35
N MET A 84 -1.43 -25.93 12.51
CA MET A 84 -1.57 -27.35 12.16
C MET A 84 -2.68 -28.04 12.96
N LYS A 85 -2.83 -27.71 14.25
CA LYS A 85 -3.92 -28.26 15.08
C LYS A 85 -5.29 -27.79 14.61
N GLN A 86 -5.45 -26.50 14.32
CA GLN A 86 -6.68 -25.97 13.71
C GLN A 86 -6.97 -26.58 12.34
N MET A 87 -5.94 -26.76 11.50
CA MET A 87 -6.10 -27.36 10.18
C MET A 87 -6.49 -28.85 10.27
N ARG A 88 -5.94 -29.58 11.24
CA ARG A 88 -6.33 -30.98 11.51
C ARG A 88 -7.74 -31.08 12.11
N GLU A 89 -8.12 -30.17 13.00
CA GLU A 89 -9.48 -30.09 13.55
C GLU A 89 -10.49 -29.76 12.43
N PHE A 90 -10.15 -28.84 11.54
CA PHE A 90 -10.94 -28.50 10.36
C PHE A 90 -11.08 -29.70 9.41
N GLN A 91 -9.99 -30.43 9.12
CA GLN A 91 -10.05 -31.66 8.33
C GLN A 91 -10.95 -32.72 8.97
N LYS A 92 -10.88 -32.90 10.30
CA LYS A 92 -11.72 -33.85 11.02
C LYS A 92 -13.20 -33.43 10.98
N GLN A 93 -13.50 -32.15 11.18
CA GLN A 93 -14.87 -31.63 11.09
C GLN A 93 -15.41 -31.68 9.67
N SER A 94 -14.58 -31.40 8.66
CA SER A 94 -14.95 -31.55 7.25
C SER A 94 -15.25 -33.00 6.91
N SER A 95 -14.42 -33.95 7.35
CA SER A 95 -14.67 -35.38 7.15
C SER A 95 -15.89 -35.89 7.93
N GLN A 96 -16.16 -35.36 9.13
CA GLN A 96 -17.40 -35.64 9.85
C GLN A 96 -18.61 -35.07 9.10
N LEU A 97 -18.50 -33.87 8.55
CA LEU A 97 -19.55 -33.28 7.73
C LEU A 97 -19.81 -34.13 6.47
N ASP A 98 -18.76 -34.55 5.76
CA ASP A 98 -18.88 -35.42 4.59
C ASP A 98 -19.55 -36.75 4.96
N MET A 99 -19.13 -37.40 6.06
CA MET A 99 -19.81 -38.63 6.53
C MET A 99 -21.26 -38.37 6.93
N THR A 100 -21.57 -37.24 7.58
CA THR A 100 -22.97 -36.92 7.90
C THR A 100 -23.80 -36.62 6.66
N LEU A 101 -23.19 -36.08 5.61
CA LEU A 101 -23.85 -35.87 4.32
C LEU A 101 -24.07 -37.20 3.61
N GLU A 102 -23.08 -38.11 3.61
CA GLU A 102 -23.25 -39.47 3.08
C GLU A 102 -24.33 -40.25 3.85
N MET A 103 -24.28 -40.27 5.18
CA MET A 103 -25.33 -40.94 5.98
C MET A 103 -26.72 -40.29 5.81
N MET A 104 -26.77 -38.97 5.57
CA MET A 104 -28.03 -38.29 5.26
C MET A 104 -28.52 -38.64 3.85
N SER A 105 -27.62 -38.75 2.87
CA SER A 105 -27.93 -39.25 1.53
C SER A 105 -28.40 -40.71 1.57
N ASP A 106 -27.70 -41.59 2.28
CA ASP A 106 -28.10 -43.00 2.45
C ASP A 106 -29.46 -43.11 3.15
N ALA A 107 -29.74 -42.27 4.15
CA ALA A 107 -31.04 -42.26 4.82
C ALA A 107 -32.15 -41.68 3.93
N ILE A 108 -31.83 -40.69 3.09
CA ILE A 108 -32.75 -40.15 2.09
C ILE A 108 -33.03 -41.22 1.03
N ASP A 109 -32.01 -41.89 0.51
CA ASP A 109 -32.10 -42.99 -0.45
C ASP A 109 -32.90 -44.16 0.15
N GLU A 110 -32.65 -44.58 1.39
CA GLU A 110 -33.43 -45.65 2.05
C GLU A 110 -34.88 -45.24 2.37
N THR A 111 -35.17 -43.94 2.46
CA THR A 111 -36.56 -43.44 2.53
C THR A 111 -37.23 -43.28 1.17
N LEU A 112 -36.45 -43.03 0.11
CA LEU A 112 -36.92 -42.97 -1.28
C LEU A 112 -37.13 -44.39 -1.86
N ASP A 113 -36.28 -45.36 -1.49
CA ASP A 113 -36.36 -46.79 -1.86
C ASP A 113 -37.55 -47.52 -1.20
N LYS A 114 -38.37 -46.83 -0.39
CA LYS A 114 -39.65 -47.36 0.11
C LYS A 114 -40.76 -47.08 -0.91
N ASP A 115 -40.72 -47.86 -1.98
CA ASP A 115 -41.84 -48.32 -2.82
C ASP A 115 -42.88 -47.31 -3.38
N GLU A 116 -42.74 -45.99 -3.23
CA GLU A 116 -43.75 -45.02 -3.72
C GLU A 116 -43.17 -43.83 -4.52
N ALA A 117 -41.84 -43.70 -4.62
CA ALA A 117 -41.20 -42.56 -5.27
C ALA A 117 -40.66 -42.82 -6.69
N GLU A 118 -40.47 -44.07 -7.12
CA GLU A 118 -39.96 -44.37 -8.47
C GLU A 118 -40.98 -44.07 -9.59
N GLU A 119 -42.27 -44.38 -9.40
CA GLU A 119 -43.30 -44.09 -10.42
C GLU A 119 -43.60 -42.58 -10.55
N GLU A 120 -43.60 -41.81 -9.46
CA GLU A 120 -43.78 -40.34 -9.52
C GLU A 120 -42.56 -39.62 -10.10
N THR A 121 -41.34 -40.13 -9.90
CA THR A 121 -40.13 -39.50 -10.44
C THR A 121 -40.00 -39.69 -11.94
N GLU A 122 -40.45 -40.80 -12.53
CA GLU A 122 -40.50 -40.97 -13.98
C GLU A 122 -41.50 -40.03 -14.66
N GLU A 123 -42.71 -39.88 -14.12
CA GLU A 123 -43.70 -38.92 -14.65
C GLU A 123 -43.19 -37.46 -14.55
N LEU A 124 -42.62 -37.08 -13.41
CA LEU A 124 -42.08 -35.74 -13.20
C LEU A 124 -40.85 -35.48 -14.10
N THR A 125 -40.00 -36.49 -14.32
CA THR A 125 -38.83 -36.38 -15.20
C THR A 125 -39.26 -36.22 -16.66
N ASN A 126 -40.25 -36.99 -17.11
CA ASN A 126 -40.84 -36.83 -18.45
C ASN A 126 -41.47 -35.44 -18.62
N GLN A 127 -42.18 -34.93 -17.60
CA GLN A 127 -42.75 -33.58 -17.62
C GLN A 127 -41.67 -32.49 -17.72
N VAL A 128 -40.54 -32.64 -17.02
CA VAL A 128 -39.40 -31.69 -17.09
C VAL A 128 -38.66 -31.80 -18.43
N LEU A 129 -38.52 -33.00 -18.98
CA LEU A 129 -37.90 -33.21 -20.31
C LEU A 129 -38.74 -32.60 -21.44
N ASP A 130 -40.07 -32.69 -21.33
CA ASP A 130 -41.02 -32.01 -22.21
C ASP A 130 -40.92 -30.48 -22.07
N GLU A 131 -40.81 -29.95 -20.84
CA GLU A 131 -40.62 -28.52 -20.59
C GLU A 131 -39.26 -27.98 -21.08
N ILE A 132 -38.19 -28.77 -21.00
CA ILE A 132 -36.85 -28.39 -21.48
C ILE A 132 -36.74 -28.50 -23.02
N GLY A 133 -37.67 -29.19 -23.68
CA GLY A 133 -37.82 -29.18 -25.14
C GLY A 133 -36.73 -29.96 -25.89
N VAL A 134 -36.24 -31.06 -25.29
CA VAL A 134 -35.20 -31.92 -25.89
C VAL A 134 -35.64 -32.52 -27.24
N ASP A 135 -36.95 -32.63 -27.48
CA ASP A 135 -37.50 -33.18 -28.73
C ASP A 135 -37.45 -32.21 -29.93
N VAL A 136 -37.48 -30.89 -29.68
CA VAL A 136 -37.47 -29.88 -30.76
C VAL A 136 -36.06 -29.64 -31.31
N ALA A 137 -35.02 -29.83 -30.48
CA ALA A 137 -33.64 -29.63 -30.89
C ALA A 137 -33.14 -30.71 -31.86
N SER A 138 -33.64 -31.95 -31.75
CA SER A 138 -33.22 -33.05 -32.63
C SER A 138 -33.76 -32.90 -34.06
N GLN A 139 -34.94 -32.28 -34.23
CA GLN A 139 -35.57 -32.08 -35.55
C GLN A 139 -35.08 -30.81 -36.27
N LEU A 140 -34.52 -29.82 -35.57
CA LEU A 140 -34.15 -28.52 -36.15
C LEU A 140 -32.69 -28.42 -36.63
N SER A 141 -31.81 -29.36 -36.28
CA SER A 141 -30.38 -29.38 -36.66
C SER A 141 -30.11 -29.62 -38.16
N SER A 142 -31.15 -29.84 -38.99
CA SER A 142 -31.00 -30.18 -40.42
C SER A 142 -31.10 -28.99 -41.39
N ALA A 143 -31.02 -27.74 -40.94
CA ALA A 143 -31.08 -26.56 -41.81
C ALA A 143 -29.75 -25.77 -41.84
N PRO A 144 -29.02 -25.70 -42.97
CA PRO A 144 -27.70 -25.07 -43.02
C PRO A 144 -27.81 -23.54 -43.15
N LYS A 145 -27.14 -22.80 -42.25
CA LYS A 145 -26.83 -21.36 -42.39
C LYS A 145 -25.35 -21.22 -42.01
N GLY A 146 -24.43 -20.74 -42.85
CA GLY A 146 -24.52 -19.58 -43.75
C GLY A 146 -23.58 -18.50 -43.20
N ARG A 147 -22.39 -18.37 -43.81
CA ARG A 147 -21.29 -17.43 -43.49
C ARG A 147 -21.75 -15.97 -43.36
N ILE A 148 -21.06 -15.18 -42.51
CA ILE A 148 -20.60 -13.75 -42.60
C ILE A 148 -20.02 -13.45 -41.20
N GLY A 149 -18.89 -12.79 -40.93
CA GLY A 149 -18.03 -11.87 -41.68
C GLY A 149 -17.61 -10.75 -40.72
N ALA A 150 -16.32 -10.44 -40.68
CA ALA A 150 -15.60 -9.65 -39.66
C ALA A 150 -16.06 -8.18 -39.45
N SER A 151 -15.75 -7.62 -38.28
CA SER A 151 -15.18 -6.27 -38.16
C SER A 151 -14.70 -5.93 -36.74
N ASN A 152 -13.43 -5.56 -36.60
CA ASN A 152 -12.99 -4.62 -35.56
C ASN A 152 -11.79 -3.81 -36.08
N LYS A 153 -12.08 -2.55 -36.49
CA LYS A 153 -11.11 -1.53 -36.86
C LYS A 153 -10.54 -0.90 -35.58
N LYS A 154 -9.20 -0.85 -35.44
CA LYS A 154 -8.50 0.05 -34.51
C LYS A 154 -8.18 1.36 -35.24
N ALA A 155 -8.53 2.49 -34.64
CA ALA A 155 -8.12 3.82 -35.03
C ALA A 155 -7.71 4.62 -33.77
N GLU A 156 -6.85 5.62 -34.00
CA GLU A 156 -6.49 6.75 -33.11
C GLU A 156 -5.46 6.46 -31.99
N ASN A 157 -4.49 7.34 -31.69
CA ASN A 157 -4.17 8.66 -32.23
C ASN A 157 -2.69 9.01 -31.98
N ASN A 158 -2.25 10.01 -32.75
CA ASN A 158 -0.91 10.58 -32.85
C ASN A 158 -0.66 11.68 -31.78
N GLN A 159 0.61 12.11 -31.66
CA GLN A 159 1.16 13.35 -31.02
C GLN A 159 1.90 13.20 -29.69
N ALA A 160 3.22 13.43 -29.71
CA ALA A 160 3.90 14.42 -28.85
C ALA A 160 5.38 14.59 -29.23
N ARG A 161 5.72 15.84 -29.60
CA ARG A 161 7.05 16.51 -29.65
C ARG A 161 7.99 16.23 -30.81
#